data_AF-A0A379WMK6-F1
#
_entry.id   AF-A0A379WMK6-F1
#
_cell.length_a   1.000
_cell.length_b   1.000
_cell.length_c   1.000
_cell.angle_alpha   90.00
_cell.angle_beta   90.00
_cell.angle_gamma   90.00
#
_symmetry.space_group_name_H-M   'P 1'
#
loop_
_entity.id
_entity.type
_entity.pdbx_description
1 polymer ?
#
loop_
_entity_poly.entity_id
_entity_poly.type
_entity_poly.pdbx_seq_one_letter_code
_entity_poly.pdbx_strand_id
1 'polypeptide(L)'
;MCVLPCDHPLAAKTVLKPDDFQGENFISLSRLDSYRQLLDTLFAEHQVKRRMVVETHSAASVCAMVRAGAGVSIVNPLTALDYAASGVTVRRFSIGRALYRQPDSPATPPRLRAG
;
A
#
# COMPACT_ATOMS: atom_id res chain seq x y z
N MET A 1 1.81 -2.62 -8.81
CA MET A 1 0.59 -2.00 -9.37
C MET A 1 -0.53 -2.17 -8.36
N CYS A 2 -1.38 -1.15 -8.20
CA CYS A 2 -2.53 -1.21 -7.31
C CYS A 2 -3.73 -1.77 -8.07
N VAL A 3 -4.49 -2.66 -7.43
CA VAL A 3 -5.71 -3.28 -7.98
C VAL A 3 -6.87 -2.92 -7.07
N LEU A 4 -7.91 -2.34 -7.67
CA LEU A 4 -9.04 -1.75 -6.97
C LEU A 4 -10.36 -2.23 -7.61
N PRO A 5 -11.46 -2.28 -6.84
CA PRO A 5 -12.79 -2.30 -7.43
C PRO A 5 -12.99 -1.09 -8.36
N CYS A 6 -13.77 -1.24 -9.43
CA CYS A 6 -14.03 -0.14 -10.38
C CYS A 6 -14.66 1.09 -9.72
N ASP A 7 -15.53 0.86 -8.74
CA ASP A 7 -16.27 1.93 -8.05
C ASP A 7 -15.54 2.44 -6.79
N HIS A 8 -14.28 2.05 -6.58
CA HIS A 8 -13.53 2.45 -5.40
C HIS A 8 -13.11 3.94 -5.48
N PRO A 9 -13.21 4.74 -4.40
CA PRO A 9 -12.81 6.16 -4.43
C PRO A 9 -11.37 6.40 -4.92
N LEU A 10 -10.45 5.50 -4.55
CA LEU A 10 -9.05 5.55 -5.01
C LEU A 10 -8.89 5.31 -6.52
N ALA A 11 -9.87 4.72 -7.21
CA ALA A 11 -9.85 4.50 -8.66
C ALA A 11 -9.85 5.83 -9.43
N ALA A 12 -10.35 6.92 -8.82
CA ALA A 12 -10.30 8.27 -9.40
C ALA A 12 -8.87 8.84 -9.50
N LYS A 13 -7.92 8.33 -8.71
CA LYS A 13 -6.52 8.76 -8.74
C LYS A 13 -5.75 7.99 -9.80
N THR A 14 -4.96 8.69 -10.62
CA THR A 14 -4.09 8.06 -11.63
C THR A 14 -2.89 7.34 -11.03
N VAL A 15 -2.38 7.86 -9.91
CA VAL A 15 -1.24 7.34 -9.17
C VAL A 15 -1.59 7.27 -7.69
N LEU A 16 -1.33 6.13 -7.06
CA LEU A 16 -1.54 5.90 -5.64
C LEU A 16 -0.23 5.87 -4.88
N LYS A 17 -0.25 6.41 -3.66
CA LYS A 17 0.85 6.49 -2.72
C LYS A 17 0.58 5.57 -1.52
N PRO A 18 1.60 5.25 -0.70
CA PRO A 18 1.40 4.42 0.49
C PRO A 18 0.28 4.95 1.40
N ASP A 19 0.26 6.26 1.65
CA ASP A 19 -0.69 6.92 2.56
C ASP A 19 -2.16 6.76 2.13
N ASP A 20 -2.41 6.55 0.84
CA ASP A 20 -3.76 6.33 0.31
C ASP A 20 -4.38 5.02 0.81
N PHE A 21 -3.56 4.09 1.31
CA PHE A 21 -4.01 2.79 1.85
C PHE A 21 -4.22 2.80 3.36
N GLN A 22 -4.13 3.96 4.01
CA GLN A 22 -4.29 4.08 5.44
C GLN A 22 -5.71 3.68 5.87
N GLY A 23 -5.81 2.63 6.68
CA GLY A 23 -7.09 2.12 7.19
C GLY A 23 -7.95 1.38 6.16
N GLU A 24 -7.47 1.23 4.92
CA GLU A 24 -8.17 0.52 3.85
C GLU A 24 -8.18 -1.00 4.10
N ASN A 25 -9.26 -1.64 3.65
CA ASN A 25 -9.36 -3.09 3.62
C ASN A 25 -8.39 -3.62 2.56
N PHE A 26 -7.40 -4.39 3.00
CA PHE A 26 -6.31 -4.84 2.16
C PHE A 26 -6.35 -6.36 2.00
N ILE A 27 -6.47 -6.79 0.75
CA ILE A 27 -6.35 -8.18 0.32
C ILE A 27 -4.91 -8.38 -0.10
N SER A 28 -4.27 -9.41 0.42
CA SER A 28 -2.85 -9.58 0.23
C SER A 28 -2.46 -10.98 -0.18
N LEU A 29 -1.35 -11.06 -0.91
CA LEU A 29 -0.70 -12.33 -1.15
C LEU A 29 -0.10 -12.86 0.16
N SER A 30 0.10 -14.17 0.22
CA SER A 30 0.71 -14.86 1.35
C SER A 30 2.02 -14.22 1.79
N ARG A 31 2.32 -14.28 3.08
CA ARG A 31 3.57 -13.78 3.67
C ARG A 31 4.84 -14.43 3.12
N LEU A 32 4.71 -15.59 2.47
CA LEU A 32 5.83 -16.25 1.79
C LEU A 32 6.22 -15.58 0.47
N ASP A 33 5.37 -14.71 -0.07
CA ASP A 33 5.66 -13.98 -1.29
C ASP A 33 6.66 -12.84 -1.02
N SER A 34 7.78 -12.83 -1.75
CA SER A 34 8.84 -11.82 -1.55
C SER A 34 8.38 -10.40 -1.88
N TYR A 35 7.44 -10.24 -2.82
CA TYR A 35 6.87 -8.94 -3.15
C TYR A 35 5.97 -8.43 -2.03
N ARG A 36 5.22 -9.32 -1.38
CA ARG A 36 4.47 -9.01 -0.16
C ARG A 36 5.38 -8.50 0.96
N GLN A 37 6.49 -9.18 1.22
CA GLN A 37 7.43 -8.76 2.27
C GLN A 37 7.99 -7.37 2.01
N LEU A 38 8.38 -7.08 0.76
CA LEU A 38 8.83 -5.76 0.34
C LEU A 38 7.75 -4.69 0.58
N LEU A 39 6.50 -4.98 0.23
CA LEU A 39 5.38 -4.07 0.48
C LEU A 39 5.18 -3.84 1.97
N ASP A 40 5.27 -4.87 2.80
CA ASP A 40 5.10 -4.75 4.24
C ASP A 40 6.17 -3.86 4.87
N THR A 41 7.43 -4.01 4.48
CA THR A 41 8.51 -3.12 4.89
C THR A 41 8.25 -1.67 4.47
N LEU A 42 7.87 -1.47 3.22
CA LEU A 42 7.57 -0.14 2.67
C LEU A 42 6.41 0.54 3.40
N PHE A 43 5.31 -0.16 3.64
CA PHE A 43 4.19 0.39 4.40
C PHE A 43 4.58 0.67 5.86
N ALA A 44 5.43 -0.16 6.47
CA ALA A 44 5.96 0.08 7.81
C ALA A 44 6.86 1.33 7.88
N GLU A 45 7.75 1.54 6.91
CA GLU A 45 8.59 2.74 6.79
C GLU A 45 7.76 4.02 6.67
N HIS A 46 6.64 3.95 5.93
CA HIS A 46 5.69 5.04 5.78
C HIS A 46 4.67 5.14 6.94
N GLN A 47 4.77 4.29 7.97
CA GLN A 47 3.84 4.23 9.11
C GLN A 47 2.37 4.00 8.71
N VAL A 48 2.14 3.35 7.57
CA VAL A 48 0.81 3.08 7.03
C VAL A 48 0.27 1.77 7.57
N LYS A 49 -0.89 1.83 8.22
CA LYS A 49 -1.61 0.67 8.77
C LYS A 49 -2.74 0.27 7.83
N ARG A 50 -2.57 -0.88 7.20
CA ARG A 50 -3.58 -1.53 6.34
C ARG A 50 -4.42 -2.50 7.17
N ARG A 51 -5.72 -2.62 6.89
CA ARG A 51 -6.59 -3.62 7.52
C ARG A 51 -6.55 -4.91 6.70
N MET A 52 -5.75 -5.87 7.15
CA MET A 52 -5.60 -7.15 6.46
C MET A 52 -6.89 -7.99 6.59
N VAL A 53 -7.70 -8.01 5.54
CA VAL A 53 -9.00 -8.72 5.55
C VAL A 53 -8.91 -10.12 4.98
N VAL A 54 -8.03 -10.34 3.99
CA VAL A 54 -7.81 -11.65 3.39
C VAL A 54 -6.34 -11.85 3.02
N GLU A 55 -5.86 -13.06 3.24
CA GLU A 55 -4.55 -13.54 2.78
C GLU A 55 -4.74 -14.76 1.86
N THR A 56 -4.10 -14.78 0.69
CA THR A 56 -4.20 -15.91 -0.26
C THR A 56 -2.90 -16.11 -1.04
N HIS A 57 -2.65 -17.32 -1.53
CA HIS A 57 -1.49 -17.62 -2.39
C HIS A 57 -1.76 -17.40 -3.87
N SER A 58 -3.02 -17.13 -4.25
CA SER A 58 -3.43 -17.06 -5.65
C SER A 58 -3.75 -15.62 -6.06
N ALA A 59 -3.06 -15.13 -7.09
CA ALA A 59 -3.37 -13.85 -7.71
C ALA A 59 -4.78 -13.80 -8.31
N ALA A 60 -5.28 -14.94 -8.82
CA ALA A 60 -6.66 -15.04 -9.31
C ALA A 60 -7.66 -14.79 -8.19
N SER A 61 -7.43 -15.38 -7.02
CA SER A 61 -8.26 -15.19 -5.83
C SER A 61 -8.23 -13.73 -5.36
N VAL A 62 -7.05 -13.10 -5.36
CA VAL A 62 -6.92 -11.66 -5.05
C VAL A 62 -7.82 -10.85 -5.97
N CYS A 63 -7.70 -11.03 -7.29
CA CYS A 63 -8.47 -10.24 -8.25
C CYS A 63 -9.97 -10.49 -8.15
N ALA A 64 -10.39 -11.73 -7.93
CA ALA A 64 -11.79 -12.08 -7.72
C ALA A 64 -12.37 -11.39 -6.47
N MET A 65 -11.62 -11.36 -5.37
CA MET A 65 -12.07 -10.71 -4.13
C MET A 65 -12.06 -9.18 -4.23
N VAL A 66 -11.07 -8.60 -4.91
CA VAL A 66 -11.05 -7.17 -5.21
C VAL A 66 -12.26 -6.79 -6.07
N ARG A 67 -12.56 -7.56 -7.12
CA ARG A 67 -13.75 -7.35 -7.95
C ARG A 67 -15.04 -7.48 -7.16
N ALA A 68 -15.10 -8.40 -6.20
CA ALA A 68 -16.24 -8.58 -5.31
C ALA A 68 -16.37 -7.46 -4.25
N GLY A 69 -15.44 -6.49 -4.21
CA GLY A 69 -15.50 -5.37 -3.29
C GLY A 69 -15.00 -5.67 -1.87
N ALA A 70 -14.33 -6.81 -1.65
CA ALA A 70 -13.81 -7.16 -0.33
C ALA A 70 -12.67 -6.25 0.14
N GLY A 71 -12.00 -5.56 -0.78
CA GLY A 71 -10.93 -4.62 -0.48
C GLY A 71 -10.07 -4.28 -1.70
N VAL A 72 -8.91 -3.69 -1.42
CA VAL A 72 -7.89 -3.29 -2.40
C VAL A 72 -6.64 -4.15 -2.26
N SER A 73 -5.81 -4.20 -3.31
CA SER A 73 -4.55 -4.95 -3.27
C SER A 73 -3.42 -4.26 -4.02
N ILE A 74 -2.18 -4.66 -3.75
CA ILE A 74 -1.02 -4.31 -4.56
C ILE A 74 -0.35 -5.60 -5.00
N VAL A 75 -0.23 -5.77 -6.31
CA VAL A 75 0.39 -6.93 -6.94
C VAL A 75 1.52 -6.49 -7.87
N ASN A 76 2.37 -7.44 -8.26
CA ASN A 76 3.44 -7.15 -9.20
C ASN A 76 2.86 -6.72 -10.58
N PRO A 77 3.60 -5.97 -11.42
CA PRO A 77 3.09 -5.50 -12.70
C PRO A 77 2.68 -6.60 -13.68
N LEU A 78 3.38 -7.74 -13.67
CA LEU A 78 3.10 -8.86 -14.57
C LEU A 78 1.72 -9.47 -14.27
N THR A 79 1.47 -9.77 -13.00
CA THR A 79 0.17 -10.19 -12.50
C THR A 79 -0.90 -9.15 -12.80
N ALA A 80 -0.64 -7.86 -12.59
CA ALA A 80 -1.63 -6.83 -12.90
C ALA A 80 -1.99 -6.78 -14.39
N LEU A 81 -1.05 -7.06 -15.29
CA LEU A 81 -1.30 -7.14 -16.73
C LEU A 81 -2.22 -8.33 -17.06
N ASP A 82 -1.96 -9.50 -16.48
CA ASP A 82 -2.80 -10.69 -16.69
C ASP A 82 -4.26 -10.46 -16.26
N TYR A 83 -4.48 -9.64 -15.23
CA TYR A 83 -5.80 -9.33 -14.69
C TYR A 83 -6.37 -7.97 -15.09
N ALA A 84 -5.68 -7.20 -15.95
CA ALA A 84 -6.12 -5.86 -16.35
C ALA A 84 -7.50 -5.88 -17.04
N ALA A 85 -7.84 -6.97 -17.73
CA ALA A 85 -9.13 -7.17 -18.40
C ALA A 85 -10.21 -7.80 -17.49
N SER A 86 -9.90 -8.09 -16.22
CA SER A 86 -10.77 -8.90 -15.34
C SER A 86 -11.84 -8.11 -14.58
N GLY A 87 -12.19 -6.90 -15.02
CA GLY A 87 -13.19 -6.07 -14.35
C GLY A 87 -12.71 -5.45 -13.04
N VAL A 88 -11.42 -5.12 -12.96
CA VAL A 88 -10.79 -4.41 -11.85
C VAL A 88 -10.07 -3.18 -12.40
N THR A 89 -9.94 -2.14 -11.59
CA THR A 89 -9.15 -0.95 -11.96
C THR A 89 -7.71 -1.11 -11.51
N VAL A 90 -6.79 -0.94 -12.44
CA VAL A 90 -5.35 -0.95 -12.16
C VAL A 90 -4.81 0.49 -12.13
N ARG A 91 -4.10 0.84 -11.06
CA ARG A 91 -3.43 2.14 -10.89
C ARG A 91 -1.95 1.98 -10.60
N ARG A 92 -1.17 2.97 -11.04
CA ARG A 92 0.27 2.98 -10.78
C ARG A 92 0.50 3.25 -9.29
N PHE A 93 1.36 2.44 -8.68
CA PHE A 93 1.85 2.70 -7.33
C PHE A 93 3.12 3.56 -7.44
N SER A 94 3.17 4.66 -6.71
CA SER A 94 4.35 5.52 -6.63
C SER A 94 4.73 5.75 -5.19
N ILE A 95 5.97 5.42 -4.89
CA ILE A 95 6.66 5.83 -3.68
C ILE A 95 7.26 7.18 -4.04
N GLY A 96 6.43 8.22 -4.10
CA GLY A 96 6.97 9.58 -4.25
C GLY A 96 8.01 9.76 -3.17
N ARG A 97 9.26 10.11 -3.51
CA ARG A 97 10.36 10.33 -2.56
C ARG A 97 9.76 11.06 -1.36
N ALA A 98 9.56 10.35 -0.25
CA ALA A 98 9.35 10.98 1.02
C ALA A 98 10.65 11.77 1.22
N LEU A 99 10.60 13.08 0.94
CA LEU A 99 11.67 13.98 1.30
C LEU A 99 11.84 13.74 2.78
N TYR A 100 12.96 13.07 3.14
CA TYR A 100 13.44 12.80 4.49
C TYR A 100 12.53 13.40 5.55
N ARG A 101 11.60 12.60 6.08
CA ARG A 101 10.99 12.94 7.36
C ARG A 101 12.13 12.80 8.36
N GLN A 102 12.86 13.91 8.60
CA GLN A 102 13.88 13.92 9.63
C GLN A 102 13.20 13.46 10.92
N PRO A 103 13.70 12.41 11.59
CA PRO A 103 13.26 12.15 12.95
C PRO A 103 13.59 13.39 13.77
N ASP A 104 12.62 13.85 14.56
CA ASP A 104 12.71 15.05 15.39
C ASP A 104 14.08 15.18 16.06
N SER A 105 14.72 16.32 15.81
CA SER A 105 15.99 16.69 16.45
C SER A 105 15.84 16.61 17.97
N PRO A 106 16.75 15.96 18.72
CA PRO A 106 16.66 15.94 20.16
C PRO A 106 16.79 17.38 20.70
N ALA A 107 15.84 17.75 21.56
CA ALA A 107 15.75 19.06 22.19
C ALA A 107 17.10 19.47 22.78
N THR A 108 17.56 20.67 22.40
CA THR A 108 18.72 21.31 23.03
C THR A 108 18.35 21.65 24.48
N PRO A 109 19.05 21.17 25.51
CA PRO A 109 18.76 21.58 26.88
C PRO A 109 19.14 23.06 27.09
N PRO A 110 18.41 23.80 27.94
CA PRO A 110 18.69 25.21 28.19
C PRO A 110 20.06 25.36 28.85
N ARG A 111 20.90 26.23 28.29
CA ARG A 111 22.19 26.60 28.88
C ARG A 111 21.95 27.29 30.23
N LEU A 112 22.38 26.66 31.30
CA LEU A 112 22.47 27.27 32.63
C LEU A 112 23.49 28.42 32.55
N ARG A 113 23.02 29.68 32.65
CA ARG A 113 23.91 30.82 32.91
C ARG A 113 24.27 30.80 34.39
N ALA A 114 25.51 30.42 34.71
CA ALA A 114 26.11 30.73 36.00
C ALA A 114 26.63 32.17 35.95
N GLY A 115 26.07 33.02 36.81
CA GLY A 115 26.57 34.34 37.17
C GLY A 115 26.65 34.42 38.68
#